data_AF-A0A0Q9PXT7-F1
#
_entry.id   AF-A0A0Q9PXT7-F1
#
_cell.length_a   1.000
_cell.length_b   1.000
_cell.length_c   1.000
_cell.angle_alpha   90.00
_cell.angle_beta   90.00
_cell.angle_gamma   90.00
#
_symmetry.space_group_name_H-M   'P 1'
#
loop_
_entity.id
_entity.type
_entity.pdbx_description
1 polymer ?
#
loop_
_entity_poly.entity_id
_entity_poly.type
_entity_poly.pdbx_seq_one_letter_code
_entity_poly.pdbx_strand_id
1 'polypeptide(L)'
;MRDGKCPFPGCSNNSLDNEADHILAWHQGGTTGISNLGQPCPKHHRLRHTTGWKPTPASKNEPPGWTSPAGRHYKSEHQDWEPPHWPPGFLPCQRSLLEEALLQHLAS
;
A
#
# COMPACT_ATOMS: atom_id res chain seq x y z
N MET A 1 -0.97 3.50 -5.08
CA MET A 1 0.13 3.51 -4.08
C MET A 1 -0.12 2.37 -3.11
N ARG A 2 0.88 1.50 -2.81
CA ARG A 2 0.69 0.33 -1.93
C ARG A 2 0.70 0.72 -0.45
N ASP A 3 1.63 1.60 -0.07
CA ASP A 3 1.87 1.97 1.33
C ASP A 3 1.26 3.35 1.60
N GLY A 4 -0.06 3.40 1.80
CA GLY A 4 -0.78 4.65 2.10
C GLY A 4 -0.55 5.19 3.52
N LYS A 5 0.23 4.47 4.34
CA LYS A 5 0.55 4.79 5.74
C LYS A 5 1.88 4.15 6.10
N CYS A 6 2.55 4.66 7.14
CA CYS A 6 3.68 3.96 7.71
C CYS A 6 3.26 2.54 8.17
N PRO A 7 3.93 1.46 7.70
CA PRO A 7 3.55 0.08 8.00
C PRO A 7 3.84 -0.36 9.45
N PHE A 8 4.42 0.52 10.26
CA PHE A 8 4.78 0.19 11.64
C PHE A 8 3.53 0.09 12.52
N PRO A 9 3.41 -0.93 13.39
CA PRO A 9 2.20 -1.17 14.18
C PRO A 9 1.81 0.04 15.04
N GLY A 10 0.56 0.50 14.88
CA GLY A 10 0.01 1.61 15.67
C GLY A 10 0.59 2.99 15.33
N CYS A 11 1.40 3.13 14.28
CA CYS A 11 1.79 4.44 13.78
C CYS A 11 0.56 5.15 13.18
N SER A 12 0.46 6.48 13.29
CA SER A 12 -0.58 7.28 12.64
C SER A 12 -0.05 8.15 11.49
N ASN A 13 1.24 8.03 11.14
CA ASN A 13 1.85 8.85 10.10
C ASN A 13 1.39 8.41 8.70
N ASN A 14 0.81 9.36 7.96
CA ASN A 14 0.31 9.14 6.61
C ASN A 14 1.44 9.16 5.57
N SER A 15 1.13 8.66 4.36
CA SER A 15 2.11 8.36 3.31
C SER A 15 3.00 9.53 2.85
N LEU A 16 2.54 10.77 2.98
CA LEU A 16 3.19 11.95 2.37
C LEU A 16 4.62 12.18 2.88
N ASP A 17 4.90 11.76 4.12
CA ASP A 17 6.20 11.95 4.75
C ASP A 17 6.97 10.62 4.91
N ASN A 18 6.66 9.60 4.11
CA ASN A 18 7.32 8.30 4.22
C ASN A 18 8.53 8.15 3.27
N GLU A 19 9.53 7.41 3.71
CA GLU A 19 10.77 7.16 2.97
C GLU A 19 10.77 5.73 2.41
N ALA A 20 11.14 5.55 1.15
CA ALA A 20 11.30 4.20 0.58
C ALA A 20 12.56 3.54 1.13
N ASP A 21 12.41 2.41 1.83
CA ASP A 21 13.48 1.68 2.47
C ASP A 21 13.60 0.25 1.94
N HIS A 22 14.84 -0.17 1.69
CA HIS A 22 15.13 -1.49 1.17
C HIS A 22 15.04 -2.55 2.28
N ILE A 23 14.21 -3.59 2.09
CA ILE A 23 14.09 -4.72 3.02
C ILE A 23 15.39 -5.52 3.03
N LEU A 24 15.82 -6.05 1.88
CA LEU A 24 17.19 -6.47 1.64
C LEU A 24 17.98 -5.26 1.15
N ALA A 25 19.05 -4.90 1.85
CA ALA A 25 19.85 -3.74 1.54
C ALA A 25 20.37 -3.76 0.09
N TRP A 26 20.37 -2.61 -0.58
CA TRP A 26 20.82 -2.48 -1.97
C TRP A 26 22.26 -3.00 -2.17
N HIS A 27 23.19 -2.63 -1.28
CA HIS A 27 24.59 -3.09 -1.34
C HIS A 27 24.75 -4.60 -1.10
N GLN A 28 23.71 -5.30 -0.65
CA GLN A 28 23.66 -6.75 -0.47
C GLN A 28 22.89 -7.44 -1.60
N GLY A 29 22.64 -6.74 -2.72
CA GLY A 29 21.91 -7.27 -3.88
C GLY A 29 20.40 -7.05 -3.82
N GLY A 30 19.91 -6.19 -2.93
CA GLY A 30 18.50 -5.80 -2.89
C GLY A 30 18.04 -5.11 -4.17
N THR A 31 16.91 -5.56 -4.73
CA THR A 31 16.30 -4.92 -5.89
C THR A 31 15.54 -3.65 -5.50
N THR A 32 15.30 -2.76 -6.45
CA THR A 32 14.47 -1.55 -6.27
C THR A 32 12.98 -1.81 -6.52
N GLY A 33 12.60 -3.07 -6.73
CA GLY A 33 11.21 -3.47 -6.95
C GLY A 33 10.39 -3.33 -5.67
N ILE A 34 9.09 -3.02 -5.81
CA ILE A 34 8.19 -2.76 -4.68
C ILE A 34 8.16 -3.89 -3.63
N SER A 35 8.37 -5.15 -4.04
CA SER A 35 8.45 -6.30 -3.14
C SER A 35 9.68 -6.31 -2.22
N ASN A 36 10.71 -5.50 -2.52
CA ASN A 36 11.88 -5.29 -1.68
C ASN A 36 11.89 -3.92 -0.99
N LEU A 37 10.78 -3.17 -1.09
CA LEU A 37 10.66 -1.86 -0.46
C LEU A 37 9.57 -1.88 0.60
N GLY A 38 9.78 -1.13 1.68
CA GLY A 38 8.73 -0.65 2.57
C GLY A 38 8.78 0.87 2.65
N GLN A 39 7.68 1.51 3.07
CA GLN A 39 7.65 2.97 3.26
C GLN A 39 7.45 3.38 4.73
N PRO A 40 8.43 3.17 5.63
CA PRO A 40 8.37 3.71 6.99
C PRO A 40 8.46 5.25 7.00
N CYS A 41 7.85 5.88 8.00
CA CYS A 41 8.09 7.30 8.28
C CYS A 41 9.51 7.50 8.86
N PRO A 42 10.09 8.72 8.84
CA PRO A 42 11.46 8.98 9.30
C PRO A 42 11.77 8.43 10.70
N LYS A 43 10.80 8.49 11.61
CA LYS A 43 10.92 7.91 12.96
C LYS A 43 11.16 6.40 12.91
N HIS A 44 10.36 5.67 12.14
CA HIS A 44 10.43 4.21 12.06
C HIS A 44 11.52 3.72 11.11
N HIS A 45 11.89 4.54 10.11
CA HIS A 45 13.06 4.34 9.29
C HIS A 45 14.32 4.33 10.17
N ARG A 46 14.50 5.38 10.98
CA ARG A 46 15.61 5.43 11.95
C ARG A 46 15.56 4.27 12.94
N LEU A 47 14.39 3.95 13.48
CA LEU A 47 14.24 2.84 14.44
C LEU A 47 14.72 1.51 13.84
N ARG A 48 14.41 1.22 12.58
CA ARG A 48 14.90 0.02 11.89
C ARG A 48 16.43 -0.05 11.88
N HIS A 49 17.10 1.04 11.52
CA HIS A 49 18.55 1.06 11.34
C HIS A 49 19.32 1.16 12.66
N THR A 50 18.68 1.61 13.73
CA THR A 50 19.33 1.89 15.02
C THR A 50 18.97 0.89 16.13
N THR A 51 18.08 -0.07 15.86
CA THR A 51 17.62 -1.04 16.86
C THR A 51 17.51 -2.45 16.27
N GLY A 52 17.06 -3.42 17.08
CA GLY A 52 16.83 -4.81 16.64
C GLY A 52 15.51 -5.05 15.90
N TRP A 53 14.72 -4.01 15.60
CA TRP A 53 13.47 -4.15 14.85
C TRP A 53 13.76 -4.48 13.38
N LYS A 54 13.05 -5.47 12.82
CA LYS A 54 13.25 -5.92 11.44
C LYS A 54 11.93 -5.98 10.68
N PRO A 55 11.86 -5.49 9.43
CA PRO A 55 10.70 -5.73 8.58
C PRO A 55 10.62 -7.21 8.19
N THR A 56 9.41 -7.70 7.97
CA THR A 56 9.18 -8.98 7.29
C THR A 56 9.27 -8.79 5.77
N PRO A 57 9.21 -9.86 4.97
CA PRO A 57 9.05 -9.72 3.52
C PRO A 57 7.80 -8.90 3.16
N ALA A 58 7.88 -8.21 2.02
CA ALA A 58 6.75 -7.53 1.39
C ALA A 58 6.39 -8.20 0.07
N SER A 59 5.19 -7.92 -0.44
CA SER A 59 4.74 -8.38 -1.75
C SER A 59 4.38 -7.19 -2.66
N LYS A 60 3.92 -7.46 -3.88
CA LYS A 60 3.41 -6.39 -4.75
C LYS A 60 2.17 -5.69 -4.16
N ASN A 61 1.40 -6.41 -3.35
CA ASN A 61 0.09 -5.97 -2.87
C ASN A 61 0.09 -5.67 -1.37
N GLU A 62 1.06 -6.19 -0.61
CA GLU A 62 1.11 -6.07 0.84
C GLU A 62 2.44 -5.44 1.28
N PRO A 63 2.44 -4.33 2.05
CA PRO A 63 3.63 -3.85 2.76
C PRO A 63 4.21 -4.88 3.73
N PRO A 64 5.47 -4.67 4.16
CA PRO A 64 6.09 -5.53 5.16
C PRO A 64 5.45 -5.31 6.54
N GLY A 65 5.27 -6.40 7.29
CA GLY A 65 5.07 -6.36 8.73
C GLY A 65 6.38 -6.12 9.49
N TRP A 66 6.36 -6.31 10.80
CA TRP A 66 7.50 -6.01 11.67
C TRP A 66 7.75 -7.09 12.72
N THR A 67 9.02 -7.35 12.99
CA THR A 67 9.49 -8.23 14.06
C THR A 67 10.22 -7.38 15.10
N SER A 68 9.77 -7.44 16.35
CA SER A 68 10.40 -6.76 17.48
C SER A 68 11.75 -7.40 17.84
N PRO A 69 12.63 -6.68 18.58
CA PRO A 69 13.87 -7.25 19.11
C PRO A 69 13.66 -8.50 19.97
N ALA A 70 12.49 -8.62 20.62
CA ALA A 70 12.09 -9.78 21.40
C ALA A 70 11.48 -10.93 20.58
N GLY A 71 11.48 -10.83 19.24
CA GLY A 71 10.98 -11.86 18.34
C GLY A 71 9.46 -11.86 18.09
N ARG A 72 8.69 -10.94 18.68
CA ARG A 72 7.25 -10.82 18.39
C ARG A 72 7.01 -10.27 16.98
N HIS A 73 6.12 -10.91 16.25
CA HIS A 73 5.68 -10.51 14.90
C HIS A 73 4.40 -9.68 14.96
N TYR A 74 4.37 -8.64 14.14
CA TYR A 74 3.23 -7.76 13.96
C TYR A 74 2.90 -7.69 12.47
N LYS A 75 1.61 -7.74 12.16
CA LYS A 75 1.13 -7.45 10.80
C LYS A 75 1.45 -6.00 10.45
N SER A 76 1.58 -5.75 9.15
CA SER A 76 1.74 -4.38 8.68
C SER A 76 0.51 -3.55 9.04
N GLU A 77 0.74 -2.28 9.34
CA GLU A 77 -0.34 -1.32 9.32
C GLU A 77 -0.71 -1.05 7.86
N HIS A 78 -1.94 -1.38 7.48
CA HIS A 78 -2.47 -1.13 6.14
C HIS A 78 -3.57 -0.07 6.21
N GLN A 79 -3.70 0.71 5.14
CA GLN A 79 -4.91 1.49 4.94
C GLN A 79 -6.02 0.51 4.55
N ASP A 80 -7.14 0.50 5.29
CA ASP A 80 -8.38 -0.18 4.90
C ASP A 80 -9.07 0.63 3.79
N TRP A 81 -8.37 0.86 2.68
CA TRP A 81 -8.97 1.57 1.56
C TRP A 81 -10.03 0.68 0.93
N GLU A 82 -11.29 1.00 1.19
CA GLU A 82 -12.39 0.45 0.43
C GLU A 82 -12.32 1.02 -0.99
N PRO A 83 -12.34 0.17 -2.04
CA PRO A 83 -12.42 0.67 -3.40
C PRO A 83 -13.62 1.61 -3.56
N PRO A 84 -13.49 2.70 -4.32
CA PRO A 84 -14.61 3.59 -4.58
C PRO A 84 -15.71 2.77 -5.25
N HIS A 85 -16.91 2.83 -4.69
CA HIS A 85 -18.07 2.37 -5.42
C HIS A 85 -18.30 3.37 -6.56
N TRP A 86 -18.19 2.91 -7.80
CA TRP A 86 -18.56 3.73 -8.94
C TRP A 86 -20.08 3.70 -9.10
N PRO A 87 -20.73 4.83 -9.41
CA PRO A 87 -22.14 4.79 -9.80
C PRO A 87 -22.31 3.92 -11.07
N PRO A 88 -23.46 3.22 -11.22
CA PRO A 88 -23.74 2.43 -12.42
C PRO A 88 -23.61 3.25 -13.71
N GLY A 89 -23.00 2.67 -14.76
CA GLY A 89 -22.85 3.32 -16.07
C GLY A 89 -21.56 4.13 -16.29
N PHE A 90 -20.66 4.18 -15.30
CA PHE A 90 -19.33 4.83 -15.42
C PHE A 90 -18.17 3.86 -15.67
N LEU A 91 -18.43 2.54 -15.77
CA LEU A 91 -17.41 1.54 -16.06
C LEU A 91 -17.20 1.40 -17.59
N PRO A 92 -15.96 1.17 -18.09
CA PRO A 92 -15.63 1.15 -19.53
C PRO A 92 -16.39 0.12 -20.40
N CYS A 93 -17.21 -0.75 -19.78
CA CYS A 93 -17.97 -1.82 -20.41
C CYS A 93 -19.51 -1.62 -20.27
N GLN A 94 -19.96 -0.63 -19.50
CA GLN A 94 -21.38 -0.36 -19.30
C GLN A 94 -21.78 0.93 -20.00
N ARG A 95 -22.84 0.86 -20.80
CA ARG A 95 -23.53 2.04 -21.30
C ARG A 95 -24.17 2.78 -20.13
N SER A 96 -24.10 4.10 -20.15
CA SER A 96 -24.81 4.92 -19.19
C SER A 96 -26.33 4.79 -19.39
N LEU A 97 -27.11 5.05 -18.34
CA LEU A 97 -28.57 5.04 -18.43
C LEU A 97 -29.09 6.04 -19.48
N LEU A 98 -28.35 7.12 -19.72
CA LEU A 98 -28.66 8.10 -20.75
C LEU A 98 -28.46 7.53 -22.16
N GLU A 99 -27.38 6.78 -22.37
CA GLU A 99 -27.12 6.10 -23.64
C GLU A 99 -28.17 5.01 -23.90
N GLU A 100 -28.59 4.26 -22.88
CA GLU A 100 -29.68 3.28 -23.02
C GLU A 100 -31.01 3.94 -23.40
N ALA A 101 -31.38 5.04 -22.73
CA ALA A 101 -32.60 5.78 -23.02
C ALA A 101 -32.59 6.40 -24.43
N LEU A 102 -31.45 6.94 -24.86
CA LEU A 102 -31.28 7.48 -26.23
C LEU A 102 -31.42 6.38 -27.28
N LEU A 103 -30.83 5.20 -27.06
CA LEU A 103 -30.96 4.07 -27.98
C LEU A 103 -32.41 3.56 -28.05
N GLN A 104 -33.14 3.54 -26.94
CA GLN A 104 -34.57 3.17 -26.92
C GLN A 104 -35.44 4.16 -27.70
N HIS A 105 -35.15 5.47 -27.62
CA HIS A 105 -35.87 6.50 -28.38
C HIS A 105 -35.51 6.56 -29.87
N LEU A 106 -34.29 6.20 -30.25
CA LEU A 106 -33.87 6.15 -31.66
C LEU A 106 -34.28 4.85 -32.36
N ALA A 107 -34.62 3.81 -31.59
CA ALA A 107 -35.10 2.52 -32.10
C ALA A 107 -36.63 2.44 -32.25
N SER A 108 -37.37 3.50 -31.92
CA SER A 108 -38.82 3.65 -32.11
C SER A 108 -39.14 4.55 -33.30
#